data_AF-X1QP81-F1
#
_entry.id   AF-X1QP81-F1
#
_cell.length_a   1.000
_cell.length_b   1.000
_cell.length_c   1.000
_cell.angle_alpha   90.00
_cell.angle_beta   90.00
_cell.angle_gamma   90.00
#
_symmetry.space_group_name_H-M   'P 1'
#
loop_
_entity.id
_entity.type
_entity.pdbx_description
1 polymer ?
#
loop_
_entity_poly.entity_id
_entity_poly.type
_entity_poly.pdbx_seq_one_letter_code
_entity_poly.pdbx_strand_id
1 'polypeptide(L)'
;IEDGNATGYGIWLDYSPPEGPEAVYSTGNTINGNTFSNNQVDGVYFGGYSNFNTLTNNIIQGNGMPGLQAADGNGVYFWNNTGIPGGNVVTGNTITGNYASGMELYKSLDNTITHNTITGNNINEKDKCGGLRIRTTSTWPLSGNHINDNNIFGNNVYGIFANDDAWGVDATNNWWGDAGGPGVGEANPVSDYNVDYDPWYASPIALISQ
;
A
#
# COMPACT_ATOMS: atom_id res chain seq x y z
N ILE A 1 -20.27 28.16 5.46
CA ILE A 1 -19.14 27.52 4.74
C ILE A 1 -18.75 26.35 5.61
N GLU A 2 -19.53 25.28 5.53
CA GLU A 2 -19.37 24.02 6.25
C GLU A 2 -19.28 22.94 5.18
N ASP A 3 -18.12 22.28 5.16
CA ASP A 3 -17.83 20.88 4.79
C ASP A 3 -16.38 20.83 4.28
N GLY A 4 -15.47 20.71 5.24
CA GLY A 4 -14.02 20.74 5.09
C GLY A 4 -13.45 19.46 4.48
N ASN A 5 -13.67 19.27 3.18
CA ASN A 5 -12.94 18.27 2.40
C ASN A 5 -11.52 18.77 2.12
N ALA A 6 -10.53 18.23 2.84
CA ALA A 6 -9.12 18.38 2.49
C ALA A 6 -8.85 17.65 1.16
N THR A 7 -8.92 18.36 0.03
CA THR A 7 -8.59 17.85 -1.32
C THR A 7 -7.08 17.77 -1.50
N GLY A 8 -6.43 16.94 -0.67
CA GLY A 8 -4.98 16.87 -0.57
C GLY A 8 -4.36 15.64 -1.21
N TYR A 9 -5.09 14.88 -2.03
CA TYR A 9 -4.59 13.68 -2.71
C TYR A 9 -3.86 14.04 -4.01
N GLY A 10 -2.87 13.23 -4.41
CA GLY A 10 -2.25 13.37 -5.73
C GLY A 10 -3.18 12.92 -6.86
N ILE A 11 -3.75 11.72 -6.73
CA ILE A 11 -4.84 11.22 -7.57
C ILE A 11 -5.84 10.42 -6.74
N TRP A 12 -7.11 10.57 -7.06
CA TRP A 12 -8.23 9.92 -6.39
C TRP A 12 -9.10 9.22 -7.43
N LEU A 13 -9.07 7.89 -7.45
CA LEU A 13 -9.98 7.05 -8.22
C LEU A 13 -11.14 6.64 -7.30
N ASP A 14 -12.36 7.06 -7.61
CA ASP A 14 -13.53 6.77 -6.77
C ASP A 14 -14.78 6.44 -7.59
N TYR A 15 -15.92 6.31 -6.90
CA TYR A 15 -17.22 6.14 -7.50
C TYR A 15 -18.08 7.40 -7.55
N SER A 16 -19.05 7.39 -8.47
CA SER A 16 -20.08 8.42 -8.57
C SER A 16 -21.38 7.85 -9.14
N PRO A 17 -22.57 8.22 -8.61
CA PRO A 17 -22.78 8.99 -7.37
C PRO A 17 -22.36 8.20 -6.12
N PRO A 18 -22.18 8.86 -4.96
CA PRO A 18 -21.77 8.19 -3.74
C PRO A 18 -22.86 7.25 -3.23
N GLU A 19 -22.67 5.95 -3.42
CA GLU A 19 -23.53 4.83 -3.00
C GLU A 19 -24.92 4.79 -3.65
N GLY A 20 -25.30 3.62 -4.20
CA GLY A 20 -26.60 3.40 -4.82
C GLY A 20 -26.53 2.43 -6.00
N PRO A 21 -27.69 1.98 -6.53
CA PRO A 21 -27.75 1.03 -7.64
C PRO A 21 -27.16 1.59 -8.96
N GLU A 22 -26.94 2.91 -9.03
CA GLU A 22 -26.40 3.62 -10.20
C GLU A 22 -24.92 4.01 -10.04
N ALA A 23 -24.26 3.64 -8.93
CA ALA A 23 -22.86 3.98 -8.70
C ALA A 23 -21.96 3.38 -9.79
N VAL A 24 -21.14 4.23 -10.39
CA VAL A 24 -20.11 3.84 -11.37
C VAL A 24 -18.75 3.98 -10.71
N TYR A 25 -17.94 2.93 -10.77
CA TYR A 25 -16.64 2.83 -10.12
C TYR A 25 -15.50 3.14 -11.09
N SER A 26 -14.43 3.75 -10.59
CA SER A 26 -13.21 3.97 -11.34
C SER A 26 -12.45 2.65 -11.52
N THR A 27 -12.72 1.94 -12.62
CA THR A 27 -12.12 0.62 -12.92
C THR A 27 -11.35 0.64 -14.23
N GLY A 28 -10.34 -0.22 -14.37
CA GLY A 28 -9.60 -0.39 -15.62
C GLY A 28 -8.65 0.76 -16.00
N ASN A 29 -8.34 1.66 -15.06
CA ASN A 29 -7.45 2.80 -15.33
C ASN A 29 -5.98 2.36 -15.29
N THR A 30 -5.12 3.04 -16.06
CA THR A 30 -3.66 2.89 -15.98
C THR A 30 -3.03 4.21 -15.58
N ILE A 31 -2.29 4.19 -14.47
CA ILE A 31 -1.51 5.30 -13.95
C ILE A 31 -0.03 4.92 -14.10
N ASN A 32 0.62 5.45 -15.14
CA ASN A 32 1.99 5.07 -15.51
C ASN A 32 2.94 6.28 -15.60
N GLY A 33 4.13 6.18 -15.01
CA GLY A 33 5.21 7.14 -15.23
C GLY A 33 5.00 8.52 -14.59
N ASN A 34 4.24 8.61 -13.50
CA ASN A 34 3.94 9.89 -12.83
C ASN A 34 4.77 10.08 -11.55
N THR A 35 4.87 11.32 -11.10
CA THR A 35 5.41 11.68 -9.79
C THR A 35 4.31 12.25 -8.90
N PHE A 36 4.00 11.56 -7.81
CA PHE A 36 3.06 12.00 -6.78
C PHE A 36 3.84 12.38 -5.52
N SER A 37 4.01 13.67 -5.27
CA SER A 37 4.84 14.12 -4.16
C SER A 37 4.31 15.31 -3.38
N ASN A 38 4.55 15.30 -2.06
CA ASN A 38 4.19 16.39 -1.14
C ASN A 38 2.69 16.73 -1.16
N ASN A 39 1.86 15.72 -1.45
CA ASN A 39 0.41 15.82 -1.30
C ASN A 39 0.08 15.86 0.19
N GLN A 40 -0.96 16.60 0.57
CA GLN A 40 -1.29 16.76 1.98
C GLN A 40 -1.74 15.44 2.60
N VAL A 41 -2.53 14.64 1.86
CA VAL A 41 -3.02 13.33 2.30
C VAL A 41 -2.21 12.25 1.57
N ASP A 42 -2.84 11.31 0.87
CA ASP A 42 -2.14 10.23 0.18
C ASP A 42 -1.68 10.63 -1.22
N GLY A 43 -0.62 9.99 -1.71
CA GLY A 43 -0.19 10.17 -3.10
C GLY A 43 -1.23 9.66 -4.09
N VAL A 44 -1.65 8.40 -3.93
CA VAL A 44 -2.63 7.72 -4.78
C VAL A 44 -3.71 7.08 -3.91
N TYR A 45 -4.97 7.31 -4.24
CA TYR A 45 -6.11 6.73 -3.54
C TYR A 45 -6.98 5.89 -4.49
N PHE A 46 -7.14 4.61 -4.17
CA PHE A 46 -8.11 3.71 -4.77
C PHE A 46 -9.32 3.57 -3.85
N GLY A 47 -10.41 4.21 -4.23
CA GLY A 47 -11.66 4.25 -3.47
C GLY A 47 -12.49 2.98 -3.58
N GLY A 48 -13.67 3.04 -2.96
CA GLY A 48 -14.55 1.90 -2.78
C GLY A 48 -14.87 1.22 -4.11
N TYR A 49 -14.63 -0.10 -4.17
CA TYR A 49 -14.91 -0.94 -5.33
C TYR A 49 -14.26 -0.48 -6.66
N SER A 50 -13.24 0.39 -6.58
CA SER A 50 -12.45 0.87 -7.71
C SER A 50 -11.32 -0.13 -8.01
N ASN A 51 -11.70 -1.27 -8.59
CA ASN A 51 -10.84 -2.43 -8.84
C ASN A 51 -10.25 -2.42 -10.26
N PHE A 52 -9.33 -3.33 -10.55
CA PHE A 52 -8.73 -3.53 -11.88
C PHE A 52 -7.94 -2.33 -12.41
N ASN A 53 -7.48 -1.43 -11.54
CA ASN A 53 -6.59 -0.36 -11.92
C ASN A 53 -5.13 -0.83 -11.86
N THR A 54 -4.29 -0.26 -12.72
CA THR A 54 -2.86 -0.53 -12.79
C THR A 54 -2.09 0.74 -12.42
N LEU A 55 -1.26 0.65 -11.39
CA LEU A 55 -0.30 1.68 -10.98
C LEU A 55 1.10 1.19 -11.29
N THR A 56 1.79 1.80 -12.25
CA THR A 56 3.09 1.30 -12.67
C THR A 56 4.14 2.37 -12.97
N ASN A 57 5.39 2.10 -12.62
CA ASN A 57 6.53 3.00 -12.89
C ASN A 57 6.35 4.43 -12.36
N ASN A 58 5.66 4.61 -11.23
CA ASN A 58 5.47 5.92 -10.62
C ASN A 58 6.49 6.15 -9.48
N ILE A 59 6.78 7.42 -9.22
CA ILE A 59 7.52 7.88 -8.05
C ILE A 59 6.51 8.49 -7.07
N ILE A 60 6.40 7.92 -5.87
CA ILE A 60 5.39 8.29 -4.87
C ILE A 60 6.09 8.62 -3.57
N GLN A 61 6.24 9.92 -3.26
CA GLN A 61 7.14 10.34 -2.19
C GLN A 61 6.73 11.56 -1.38
N GLY A 62 7.06 11.58 -0.09
CA GLY A 62 6.85 12.77 0.74
C GLY A 62 5.39 13.15 0.92
N ASN A 63 4.45 12.24 0.69
CA ASN A 63 3.02 12.52 0.89
C ASN A 63 2.67 12.43 2.37
N GLY A 64 1.67 13.20 2.79
CA GLY A 64 1.29 13.35 4.19
C GLY A 64 1.98 14.53 4.87
N MET A 65 1.24 15.27 5.69
CA MET A 65 1.78 16.34 6.54
C MET A 65 1.62 16.03 8.04
N PRO A 66 2.55 16.52 8.89
CA PRO A 66 2.37 16.48 10.34
C PRO A 66 1.05 17.10 10.79
N GLY A 67 0.36 16.43 11.72
CA GLY A 67 -0.89 16.93 12.31
C GLY A 67 -2.18 16.49 11.63
N LEU A 68 -2.11 15.71 10.54
CA LEU A 68 -3.30 15.02 10.01
C LEU A 68 -3.71 13.85 10.92
N GLN A 69 -5.00 13.51 10.90
CA GLN A 69 -5.55 12.44 11.74
C GLN A 69 -5.00 11.07 11.33
N ALA A 70 -5.15 10.10 12.24
CA ALA A 70 -4.36 8.87 12.26
C ALA A 70 -4.74 7.82 11.19
N ALA A 71 -4.42 8.04 9.92
CA ALA A 71 -4.21 7.03 8.84
C ALA A 71 -3.82 7.70 7.51
N ASP A 72 -3.79 9.02 7.47
CA ASP A 72 -3.55 9.82 6.27
C ASP A 72 -2.05 10.01 6.03
N GLY A 73 -1.65 10.12 4.76
CA GLY A 73 -0.26 10.38 4.39
C GLY A 73 0.49 9.15 3.92
N ASN A 74 -0.22 8.17 3.36
CA ASN A 74 0.37 7.01 2.71
C ASN A 74 0.88 7.39 1.32
N GLY A 75 1.81 6.59 0.79
CA GLY A 75 2.12 6.66 -0.64
C GLY A 75 0.89 6.26 -1.47
N VAL A 76 0.36 5.07 -1.21
CA VAL A 76 -0.85 4.53 -1.85
C VAL A 76 -1.83 4.05 -0.81
N TYR A 77 -3.11 4.39 -0.95
CA TYR A 77 -4.18 3.90 -0.07
C TYR A 77 -5.26 3.17 -0.86
N PHE A 78 -5.55 1.93 -0.46
CA PHE A 78 -6.67 1.14 -0.95
C PHE A 78 -7.78 1.14 0.09
N TRP A 79 -8.95 1.62 -0.32
CA TRP A 79 -10.13 1.68 0.52
C TRP A 79 -11.24 0.79 -0.04
N ASN A 80 -11.52 -0.30 0.66
CA ASN A 80 -12.69 -1.15 0.46
C ASN A 80 -12.94 -1.64 -0.98
N ASN A 81 -12.11 -2.57 -1.47
CA ASN A 81 -12.29 -3.18 -2.79
C ASN A 81 -13.14 -4.47 -2.76
N THR A 82 -13.73 -4.83 -1.62
CA THR A 82 -14.31 -6.16 -1.35
C THR A 82 -15.61 -6.52 -2.09
N GLY A 83 -16.32 -5.54 -2.67
CA GLY A 83 -17.64 -5.75 -3.27
C GLY A 83 -17.62 -6.31 -4.69
N ILE A 84 -16.44 -6.37 -5.32
CA ILE A 84 -16.22 -6.89 -6.67
C ILE A 84 -15.00 -7.83 -6.63
N PRO A 85 -15.07 -9.05 -7.20
CA PRO A 85 -13.91 -9.94 -7.27
C PRO A 85 -12.75 -9.32 -8.07
N GLY A 86 -11.51 -9.56 -7.67
CA GLY A 86 -10.31 -9.03 -8.32
C GLY A 86 -9.88 -7.67 -7.77
N GLY A 87 -8.57 -7.45 -7.67
CA GLY A 87 -8.00 -6.24 -7.10
C GLY A 87 -7.27 -5.36 -8.12
N ASN A 88 -6.40 -4.52 -7.60
CA ASN A 88 -5.56 -3.62 -8.37
C ASN A 88 -4.15 -4.19 -8.53
N VAL A 89 -3.43 -3.72 -9.55
CA VAL A 89 -2.05 -4.09 -9.82
C VAL A 89 -1.13 -2.90 -9.54
N VAL A 90 -0.15 -3.09 -8.67
CA VAL A 90 0.89 -2.09 -8.34
C VAL A 90 2.24 -2.68 -8.67
N THR A 91 2.91 -2.17 -9.71
CA THR A 91 4.18 -2.76 -10.15
C THR A 91 5.21 -1.77 -10.67
N GLY A 92 6.49 -1.96 -10.31
CA GLY A 92 7.58 -1.12 -10.80
C GLY A 92 7.61 0.28 -10.18
N ASN A 93 6.89 0.54 -9.09
CA ASN A 93 6.85 1.86 -8.47
C ASN A 93 7.95 2.05 -7.44
N THR A 94 8.40 3.29 -7.26
CA THR A 94 9.25 3.71 -6.14
C THR A 94 8.40 4.48 -5.15
N ILE A 95 8.24 3.95 -3.94
CA ILE A 95 7.38 4.48 -2.89
C ILE A 95 8.25 4.78 -1.66
N THR A 96 8.49 6.06 -1.40
CA THR A 96 9.51 6.46 -0.42
C THR A 96 9.17 7.68 0.40
N GLY A 97 9.58 7.69 1.67
CA GLY A 97 9.51 8.91 2.48
C GLY A 97 8.09 9.44 2.70
N ASN A 98 7.06 8.58 2.67
CA ASN A 98 5.70 8.99 2.98
C ASN A 98 5.50 9.06 4.51
N TYR A 99 4.65 9.97 4.96
CA TYR A 99 4.51 10.31 6.37
C TYR A 99 3.96 9.13 7.18
N ALA A 100 2.97 8.43 6.63
CA ALA A 100 2.44 7.17 7.12
C ALA A 100 3.01 6.00 6.27
N SER A 101 2.26 4.92 6.05
CA SER A 101 2.82 3.73 5.40
C SER A 101 3.18 4.00 3.93
N GLY A 102 4.11 3.23 3.37
CA GLY A 102 4.33 3.26 1.92
C GLY A 102 3.03 2.94 1.19
N MET A 103 2.36 1.87 1.62
CA MET A 103 1.00 1.55 1.19
C MET A 103 0.11 1.11 2.36
N GLU A 104 -1.17 1.46 2.30
CA GLU A 104 -2.18 0.94 3.22
C GLU A 104 -3.30 0.21 2.45
N LEU A 105 -3.60 -1.02 2.85
CA LEU A 105 -4.70 -1.82 2.35
C LEU A 105 -5.75 -1.93 3.45
N TYR A 106 -6.78 -1.09 3.38
CA TYR A 106 -7.91 -1.17 4.29
C TYR A 106 -9.09 -1.85 3.61
N LYS A 107 -9.54 -2.98 4.17
CA LYS A 107 -10.64 -3.78 3.60
C LYS A 107 -10.40 -4.10 2.12
N SER A 108 -9.19 -4.50 1.78
CA SER A 108 -8.81 -4.74 0.38
C SER A 108 -8.26 -6.15 0.17
N LEU A 109 -8.72 -6.82 -0.88
CA LEU A 109 -8.46 -8.22 -1.27
C LEU A 109 -7.98 -8.29 -2.73
N ASP A 110 -7.41 -9.44 -3.12
CA ASP A 110 -7.03 -9.75 -4.52
C ASP A 110 -6.08 -8.74 -5.21
N ASN A 111 -5.32 -7.93 -4.45
CA ASN A 111 -4.36 -7.00 -5.04
C ASN A 111 -3.05 -7.71 -5.39
N THR A 112 -2.41 -7.29 -6.48
CA THR A 112 -1.09 -7.75 -6.88
C THR A 112 -0.09 -6.59 -6.76
N ILE A 113 0.86 -6.71 -5.85
CA ILE A 113 1.86 -5.71 -5.52
C ILE A 113 3.22 -6.37 -5.73
N THR A 114 3.88 -6.09 -6.84
CA THR A 114 5.14 -6.77 -7.21
C THR A 114 6.15 -5.81 -7.80
N HIS A 115 7.44 -6.12 -7.74
CA HIS A 115 8.51 -5.35 -8.37
C HIS A 115 8.55 -3.87 -7.94
N ASN A 116 8.07 -3.53 -6.75
CA ASN A 116 8.15 -2.17 -6.21
C ASN A 116 9.37 -2.02 -5.30
N THR A 117 9.89 -0.80 -5.21
CA THR A 117 10.83 -0.39 -4.15
C THR A 117 10.06 0.43 -3.11
N ILE A 118 9.97 -0.08 -1.88
CA ILE A 118 9.18 0.48 -0.80
C ILE A 118 10.11 0.70 0.40
N THR A 119 10.55 1.95 0.59
CA THR A 119 11.62 2.25 1.56
C THR A 119 11.45 3.60 2.24
N GLY A 120 11.96 3.76 3.46
CA GLY A 120 11.95 5.05 4.15
C GLY A 120 10.57 5.61 4.48
N ASN A 121 9.51 4.80 4.44
CA ASN A 121 8.15 5.24 4.77
C ASN A 121 7.87 5.12 6.27
N ASN A 122 6.71 5.63 6.69
CA ASN A 122 6.27 5.74 8.08
C ASN A 122 7.15 6.73 8.86
N ILE A 123 7.46 7.90 8.26
CA ILE A 123 8.31 8.93 8.85
C ILE A 123 7.81 9.39 10.23
N ASN A 124 6.49 9.35 10.46
CA ASN A 124 5.92 9.71 11.76
C ASN A 124 6.04 8.62 12.84
N GLU A 125 6.72 7.51 12.53
CA GLU A 125 6.99 6.39 13.44
C GLU A 125 5.72 5.82 14.08
N LYS A 126 4.60 5.85 13.36
CA LYS A 126 3.34 5.36 13.89
C LYS A 126 3.41 3.86 14.13
N ASP A 127 2.94 3.45 15.31
CA ASP A 127 2.72 2.05 15.64
C ASP A 127 1.82 1.38 14.59
N LYS A 128 2.15 0.14 14.24
CA LYS A 128 1.35 -0.67 13.30
C LYS A 128 1.28 -0.10 11.88
N CYS A 129 2.32 0.63 11.46
CA CYS A 129 2.56 1.11 10.10
C CYS A 129 3.98 0.71 9.66
N GLY A 130 4.30 0.92 8.38
CA GLY A 130 5.61 0.56 7.85
C GLY A 130 5.73 0.71 6.34
N GLY A 131 6.42 -0.22 5.69
CA GLY A 131 6.40 -0.33 4.23
C GLY A 131 4.97 -0.54 3.72
N LEU A 132 4.28 -1.53 4.29
CA LEU A 132 2.85 -1.74 4.08
C LEU A 132 2.10 -1.93 5.39
N ARG A 133 0.84 -1.48 5.39
CA ARG A 133 -0.13 -1.74 6.45
C ARG A 133 -1.37 -2.41 5.86
N ILE A 134 -1.74 -3.55 6.41
CA ILE A 134 -2.89 -4.34 5.96
C ILE A 134 -3.82 -4.49 7.14
N ARG A 135 -5.06 -4.01 7.00
CA ARG A 135 -6.02 -4.09 8.09
C ARG A 135 -7.46 -4.17 7.64
N THR A 136 -8.29 -4.77 8.48
CA THR A 136 -9.75 -4.69 8.39
C THR A 136 -10.36 -4.48 9.77
N THR A 137 -11.64 -4.15 9.80
CA THR A 137 -12.48 -4.16 11.01
C THR A 137 -13.68 -5.09 10.88
N SER A 138 -13.70 -5.93 9.84
CA SER A 138 -14.77 -6.89 9.55
C SER A 138 -14.25 -8.32 9.61
N THR A 139 -15.16 -9.27 9.85
CA THR A 139 -14.90 -10.72 9.85
C THR A 139 -14.63 -11.30 8.45
N TRP A 140 -14.35 -10.46 7.46
CA TRP A 140 -14.10 -10.91 6.08
C TRP A 140 -12.60 -11.01 5.85
N PRO A 141 -12.07 -12.20 5.51
CA PRO A 141 -10.64 -12.38 5.35
C PRO A 141 -10.11 -11.52 4.20
N LEU A 142 -9.01 -10.81 4.44
CA LEU A 142 -8.28 -10.04 3.42
C LEU A 142 -7.35 -10.92 2.58
N SER A 143 -7.91 -12.00 2.02
CA SER A 143 -7.17 -12.99 1.24
C SER A 143 -6.87 -12.51 -0.19
N GLY A 144 -5.97 -13.23 -0.87
CA GLY A 144 -5.66 -13.03 -2.28
C GLY A 144 -4.75 -11.84 -2.56
N ASN A 145 -4.29 -11.14 -1.53
CA ASN A 145 -3.28 -10.10 -1.70
C ASN A 145 -1.90 -10.77 -1.89
N HIS A 146 -1.35 -10.62 -3.08
CA HIS A 146 -0.02 -11.05 -3.46
C HIS A 146 0.91 -9.84 -3.41
N ILE A 147 1.81 -9.84 -2.44
CA ILE A 147 2.75 -8.76 -2.12
C ILE A 147 4.15 -9.36 -2.19
N ASN A 148 4.53 -9.92 -3.33
CA ASN A 148 5.77 -10.67 -3.55
C ASN A 148 6.68 -9.95 -4.56
N ASP A 149 7.94 -10.35 -4.64
CA ASP A 149 8.89 -9.80 -5.60
C ASP A 149 9.12 -8.28 -5.45
N ASN A 150 9.03 -7.74 -4.24
CA ASN A 150 9.34 -6.34 -3.94
C ASN A 150 10.66 -6.20 -3.16
N ASN A 151 11.25 -5.00 -3.23
CA ASN A 151 12.28 -4.56 -2.30
C ASN A 151 11.60 -3.74 -1.18
N ILE A 152 11.49 -4.30 0.03
CA ILE A 152 10.82 -3.69 1.19
C ILE A 152 11.83 -3.54 2.33
N PHE A 153 12.41 -2.37 2.51
CA PHE A 153 13.52 -2.20 3.46
C PHE A 153 13.61 -0.77 4.00
N GLY A 154 14.20 -0.59 5.18
CA GLY A 154 14.46 0.75 5.73
C GLY A 154 13.21 1.61 5.95
N ASN A 155 12.04 0.99 6.09
CA ASN A 155 10.83 1.68 6.56
C ASN A 155 10.87 1.76 8.09
N ASN A 156 10.02 2.58 8.71
CA ASN A 156 9.93 2.61 10.17
C ASN A 156 8.94 1.57 10.70
N VAL A 157 9.30 0.93 11.81
CA VAL A 157 8.52 -0.07 12.56
C VAL A 157 8.38 -1.43 11.86
N TYR A 158 7.73 -1.52 10.70
CA TYR A 158 7.49 -2.79 9.99
C TYR A 158 7.86 -2.74 8.51
N GLY A 159 8.22 -3.89 7.94
CA GLY A 159 8.20 -4.10 6.49
C GLY A 159 6.75 -4.24 6.05
N ILE A 160 6.04 -5.20 6.64
CA ILE A 160 4.59 -5.35 6.56
C ILE A 160 4.02 -5.48 7.97
N PHE A 161 3.06 -4.63 8.29
CA PHE A 161 2.18 -4.83 9.42
C PHE A 161 0.81 -5.32 8.93
N ALA A 162 0.36 -6.45 9.43
CA ALA A 162 -0.98 -6.99 9.25
C ALA A 162 -1.66 -7.11 10.62
N ASN A 163 -2.93 -6.69 10.72
CA ASN A 163 -3.71 -7.00 11.92
C ASN A 163 -4.30 -8.42 11.85
N ASP A 164 -4.80 -8.89 12.99
CA ASP A 164 -5.25 -10.25 13.28
C ASP A 164 -6.37 -10.75 12.31
N ASP A 165 -7.05 -9.81 11.65
CA ASP A 165 -8.14 -10.05 10.72
C ASP A 165 -7.70 -10.00 9.23
N ALA A 166 -6.44 -9.70 8.94
CA ALA A 166 -5.84 -9.93 7.63
C ALA A 166 -5.45 -11.41 7.54
N TRP A 167 -5.93 -12.16 6.55
CA TRP A 167 -5.68 -13.61 6.43
C TRP A 167 -5.12 -13.91 5.04
N GLY A 168 -4.06 -14.72 4.97
CA GLY A 168 -3.54 -15.21 3.69
C GLY A 168 -2.90 -14.13 2.82
N VAL A 169 -2.09 -13.27 3.42
CA VAL A 169 -1.23 -12.34 2.68
C VAL A 169 0.00 -13.11 2.22
N ASP A 170 0.16 -13.26 0.92
CA ASP A 170 1.36 -13.83 0.32
C ASP A 170 2.40 -12.72 0.19
N ALA A 171 3.40 -12.74 1.07
CA ALA A 171 4.54 -11.84 1.06
C ALA A 171 5.85 -12.61 0.81
N THR A 172 5.77 -13.76 0.14
CA THR A 172 6.95 -14.54 -0.22
C THR A 172 7.77 -13.80 -1.27
N ASN A 173 9.01 -14.20 -1.46
CA ASN A 173 9.93 -13.67 -2.46
C ASN A 173 10.09 -12.15 -2.42
N ASN A 174 10.03 -11.52 -1.25
CA ASN A 174 10.50 -10.13 -1.10
C ASN A 174 11.96 -10.11 -0.65
N TRP A 175 12.64 -8.99 -0.89
CA TRP A 175 13.88 -8.67 -0.19
C TRP A 175 13.60 -7.67 0.93
N TRP A 176 13.99 -8.02 2.16
CA TRP A 176 13.62 -7.28 3.38
C TRP A 176 14.69 -6.28 3.86
N GLY A 177 15.80 -6.14 3.13
CA GLY A 177 16.94 -5.30 3.50
C GLY A 177 18.15 -6.06 4.03
N ASP A 178 17.98 -7.33 4.40
CA ASP A 178 19.04 -8.22 4.90
C ASP A 178 18.88 -9.63 4.31
N ALA A 179 20.00 -10.36 4.16
CA ALA A 179 19.99 -11.73 3.65
C ALA A 179 19.34 -12.72 4.62
N GLY A 180 19.35 -12.41 5.92
CA GLY A 180 18.72 -13.20 6.98
C GLY A 180 17.21 -13.07 7.05
N GLY A 181 16.59 -12.18 6.26
CA GLY A 181 15.14 -12.05 6.18
C GLY A 181 14.57 -10.97 7.13
N PRO A 182 13.24 -10.92 7.27
CA PRO A 182 12.60 -9.86 8.05
C PRO A 182 12.97 -9.95 9.52
N GLY A 183 13.21 -8.79 10.15
CA GLY A 183 13.61 -8.69 11.56
C GLY A 183 15.07 -9.05 11.87
N VAL A 184 15.87 -9.40 10.87
CA VAL A 184 17.30 -9.67 11.03
C VAL A 184 18.12 -8.44 10.64
N GLY A 185 19.08 -8.05 11.49
CA GLY A 185 19.92 -6.89 11.24
C GLY A 185 19.10 -5.60 11.15
N GLU A 186 19.23 -4.90 10.02
CA GLU A 186 18.46 -3.67 9.72
C GLU A 186 17.14 -3.95 8.96
N ALA A 187 16.84 -5.22 8.66
CA ALA A 187 15.60 -5.58 7.99
C ALA A 187 14.41 -5.34 8.93
N ASN A 188 13.40 -4.64 8.45
CA ASN A 188 12.21 -4.42 9.25
C ASN A 188 11.47 -5.74 9.53
N PRO A 189 10.89 -5.90 10.72
CA PRO A 189 10.09 -7.09 11.01
C PRO A 189 8.82 -7.11 10.16
N VAL A 190 8.29 -8.31 9.97
CA VAL A 190 6.93 -8.55 9.49
C VAL A 190 6.10 -8.97 10.70
N SER A 191 4.87 -8.48 10.82
CA SER A 191 4.00 -8.88 11.93
C SER A 191 3.69 -10.38 11.88
N ASP A 192 3.65 -11.03 13.04
CA ASP A 192 3.46 -12.49 13.18
C ASP A 192 2.09 -13.03 12.69
N TYR A 193 1.15 -12.15 12.35
CA TYR A 193 -0.21 -12.54 11.98
C TYR A 193 -0.35 -12.69 10.46
N ASN A 194 -0.56 -13.93 10.00
CA ASN A 194 -1.14 -14.25 8.70
C ASN A 194 -0.46 -13.65 7.45
N VAL A 195 0.82 -13.29 7.57
CA VAL A 195 1.68 -12.90 6.46
C VAL A 195 2.67 -14.03 6.22
N ASP A 196 2.56 -14.68 5.07
CA ASP A 196 3.53 -15.69 4.64
C ASP A 196 4.68 -15.00 3.91
N TYR A 197 5.84 -14.88 4.57
CA TYR A 197 7.00 -14.15 4.04
C TYR A 197 8.19 -15.04 3.65
N ASP A 198 8.06 -16.37 3.81
CA ASP A 198 9.10 -17.36 3.51
C ASP A 198 8.70 -18.17 2.26
N PRO A 199 9.54 -18.26 1.21
CA PRO A 199 10.92 -17.79 1.14
C PRO A 199 11.05 -16.28 0.98
N TRP A 200 12.24 -15.74 1.28
CA TRP A 200 12.64 -14.38 0.93
C TRP A 200 13.92 -14.38 0.07
N TYR A 201 14.18 -13.29 -0.64
CA TYR A 201 15.43 -13.13 -1.38
C TYR A 201 16.58 -12.74 -0.45
N ALA A 202 17.78 -13.28 -0.69
CA ALA A 202 18.98 -12.94 0.07
C ALA A 202 19.67 -11.64 -0.38
N SER A 203 19.21 -11.04 -1.48
CA SER A 203 19.75 -9.81 -2.07
C SER A 203 18.65 -8.99 -2.72
N PRO A 204 18.84 -7.67 -2.92
CA PRO A 204 17.87 -6.83 -3.60
C PRO A 204 17.51 -7.37 -4.98
N ILE A 205 16.23 -7.27 -5.31
CA ILE A 205 15.71 -7.55 -6.65
C ILE A 205 16.19 -6.43 -7.57
N ALA A 206 16.79 -6.80 -8.70
CA ALA A 206 17.22 -5.83 -9.70
C ALA A 206 16.00 -5.10 -10.28
N LEU A 207 16.04 -3.77 -10.25
CA LEU A 207 15.03 -2.96 -10.92
C LEU A 207 15.15 -3.20 -12.43
N ILE A 208 14.02 -3.54 -13.06
CA ILE A 208 13.94 -3.57 -14.52
C ILE A 208 14.13 -2.12 -14.98
N SER A 209 15.15 -1.87 -15.79
CA SER A 209 15.44 -0.53 -16.31
C SER A 209 14.23 0.01 -17.07
N GLN A 210 13.82 1.24 -16.72
CA GLN A 210 12.74 2.00 -17.36
C GLN A 210 13.02 2.27 -18.84
#